data_AF-B4D816-F1
#
_entry.id   AF-B4D816-F1
#
_cell.length_a   1.000
_cell.length_b   1.000
_cell.length_c   1.000
_cell.angle_alpha   90.00
_cell.angle_beta   90.00
_cell.angle_gamma   90.00
#
_symmetry.space_group_name_H-M   'P 1'
#
loop_
_entity.id
_entity.type
_entity.pdbx_description
1 polymer ?
#
loop_
_entity_poly.entity_id
_entity_poly.type
_entity_poly.pdbx_seq_one_letter_code
_entity_poly.pdbx_strand_id
1 'polypeptide(L)'
;MTGAHSNCNDLAFIMNRKLSVPTFLTAALLCGGSVISAEPQPKETSATQEPVAAEKLVSPVVGGLFPEEDYLGPKAKDIPFTLTLHSKVSGPSDCVITGELVDDHGTVAQLERKTVRLEPGAKLEVPYPFRAPRCGWFELRVAVEAGGQTAHIHSSFGVIRAAAKGPRPDSMFGLGIGEKPEDMQVAELIGVKWRRGIPHTNPADVMQKSGDPFVRKPEDTIRYWNDKEIGVVRDIIHQWKDHGVLCLGYVNYNLPWNCLGGGKGGWHRNRPDDMQVQTDMVYHLIKPLHDEVKYWEIWNEPWVGGWTWRTGTAQDYRDMSRMIWDRVKPGDAGCEIDRWRFDLVSARCRLRSRQQKCRLCGRRLEPSLRQAGHESSVVLGGRITTPEEILSR
;
A
#
# COMPACT_ATOMS: atom_id res chain seq x y z
N MET A 1 -11.15 13.90 27.95
CA MET A 1 -9.81 14.24 27.44
C MET A 1 -9.34 13.09 26.59
N THR A 2 -9.59 13.18 25.29
CA THR A 2 -9.43 12.10 24.31
C THR A 2 -8.14 12.31 23.53
N GLY A 3 -7.14 11.47 23.80
CA GLY A 3 -5.91 11.39 23.02
C GLY A 3 -6.06 10.35 21.91
N ALA A 4 -6.14 10.81 20.67
CA ALA A 4 -6.10 9.95 19.50
C ALA A 4 -4.64 9.51 19.24
N HIS A 5 -4.41 8.21 19.22
CA HIS A 5 -3.18 7.62 18.70
C HIS A 5 -3.38 7.31 17.21
N SER A 6 -2.68 8.06 16.35
CA SER A 6 -2.54 7.76 14.93
C SER A 6 -1.47 6.66 14.75
N ASN A 7 -1.84 5.56 14.10
CA ASN A 7 -0.87 4.56 13.64
C ASN A 7 -0.47 4.90 12.20
N CYS A 8 0.82 5.20 12.03
CA CYS A 8 1.48 5.30 10.73
C CYS A 8 1.52 3.93 10.05
N ASN A 9 0.92 3.83 8.85
CA ASN A 9 1.36 2.96 7.76
C ASN A 9 0.62 3.38 6.48
N ASP A 10 0.93 4.58 5.98
CA ASP A 10 0.62 4.98 4.61
C ASP A 10 1.91 5.59 4.03
N LEU A 11 2.68 4.79 3.31
CA LEU A 11 3.78 5.26 2.46
C LEU A 11 3.40 4.96 1.02
N ALA A 12 2.66 5.89 0.42
CA ALA A 12 2.53 6.00 -1.02
C ALA A 12 3.87 6.47 -1.60
N PHE A 13 4.40 5.67 -2.53
CA PHE A 13 5.56 6.02 -3.34
C PHE A 13 5.20 7.18 -4.28
N ILE A 14 5.82 8.35 -4.09
CA ILE A 14 5.93 9.37 -5.14
C ILE A 14 7.40 9.50 -5.51
N MET A 15 7.74 9.04 -6.71
CA MET A 15 9.00 9.40 -7.36
C MET A 15 8.87 10.83 -7.90
N ASN A 16 9.70 11.77 -7.44
CA ASN A 16 10.65 12.44 -8.34
C ASN A 16 11.61 13.43 -7.65
N ARG A 17 12.85 13.37 -8.18
CA ARG A 17 13.82 14.45 -8.40
C ARG A 17 14.45 15.20 -7.20
N LYS A 18 15.73 14.82 -6.99
CA LYS A 18 16.91 15.68 -6.80
C LYS A 18 16.63 17.14 -6.46
N LEU A 19 17.05 17.57 -5.27
CA LEU A 19 17.76 18.83 -5.07
C LEU A 19 18.65 18.72 -3.83
N SER A 20 19.90 19.10 -4.02
CA SER A 20 21.01 19.14 -3.07
C SER A 20 20.86 20.28 -2.06
N VAL A 21 21.21 20.03 -0.80
CA VAL A 21 21.47 21.06 0.21
C VAL A 21 22.72 20.66 1.00
N PRO A 22 23.65 21.60 1.28
CA PRO A 22 24.45 21.56 2.49
C PRO A 22 24.11 22.78 3.38
N THR A 23 23.52 22.57 4.57
CA THR A 23 24.14 22.39 5.91
C THR A 23 24.53 23.68 6.66
N PHE A 24 24.17 23.68 7.96
CA PHE A 24 24.63 24.47 9.13
C PHE A 24 23.99 25.87 9.33
N LEU A 25 23.70 26.39 10.54
CA LEU A 25 23.44 25.89 11.92
C LEU A 25 23.18 27.13 12.81
N THR A 26 22.20 27.03 13.73
CA THR A 26 22.08 27.57 15.11
C THR A 26 22.07 29.08 15.45
N ALA A 27 21.24 29.34 16.48
CA ALA A 27 21.22 30.42 17.49
C ALA A 27 20.42 31.69 17.13
N ALA A 28 19.71 32.40 18.02
CA ALA A 28 19.31 32.25 19.43
C ALA A 28 18.47 33.49 19.82
N LEU A 29 17.51 33.29 20.74
CA LEU A 29 16.98 34.21 21.77
C LEU A 29 16.37 35.61 21.45
N LEU A 30 15.16 35.78 22.04
CA LEU A 30 14.65 36.89 22.87
C LEU A 30 14.22 38.25 22.27
N CYS A 31 12.95 38.56 22.56
CA CYS A 31 12.40 39.80 23.12
C CYS A 31 12.70 41.16 22.49
N GLY A 32 11.62 41.94 22.35
CA GLY A 32 11.65 43.38 22.53
C GLY A 32 11.33 44.15 21.26
N GLY A 33 10.15 44.76 21.24
CA GLY A 33 9.74 45.65 20.17
C GLY A 33 10.66 46.86 20.05
N SER A 34 10.79 47.35 18.82
CA SER A 34 11.00 48.76 18.53
C SER A 34 10.50 49.03 17.12
N VAL A 35 9.60 50.00 17.05
CA VAL A 35 9.03 50.57 15.83
C VAL A 35 10.16 51.26 15.07
N ILE A 36 10.43 50.83 13.84
CA ILE A 36 11.24 51.58 12.89
C ILE A 36 10.33 51.94 11.73
N SER A 37 10.08 53.23 11.61
CA SER A 37 9.44 53.88 10.48
C SER A 37 10.30 53.65 9.22
N ALA A 38 9.75 52.97 8.22
CA ALA A 38 10.36 52.83 6.91
C ALA A 38 9.47 53.54 5.88
N GLU A 39 10.10 54.39 5.09
CA GLU A 39 9.51 55.18 4.01
C GLU A 39 8.72 54.32 3.00
N PRO A 40 7.70 54.88 2.32
CA PRO A 40 6.93 54.13 1.34
C PRO A 40 7.82 53.78 0.14
N GLN A 41 8.10 52.50 -0.02
CA GLN A 41 8.62 51.93 -1.25
C GLN A 41 7.65 52.26 -2.41
N PRO A 42 8.15 52.58 -3.62
CA PRO A 42 7.30 52.82 -4.77
C PRO A 42 6.46 51.57 -5.05
N LYS A 43 5.15 51.77 -5.19
CA LYS A 43 4.15 50.74 -5.53
C LYS A 43 4.70 49.84 -6.63
N GLU A 44 4.94 48.57 -6.28
CA GLU A 44 5.00 47.50 -7.27
C GLU A 44 3.77 47.62 -8.16
N THR A 45 4.04 47.77 -9.46
CA THR A 45 3.07 47.64 -10.53
C THR A 45 2.24 46.38 -10.30
N SER A 46 0.91 46.56 -10.29
CA SER A 46 -0.08 45.52 -10.04
C SER A 46 0.30 44.22 -10.75
N ALA A 47 0.58 43.17 -9.97
CA ALA A 47 0.50 41.81 -10.45
C ALA A 47 -0.84 41.69 -11.19
N THR A 48 -0.78 41.40 -12.49
CA THR A 48 -1.96 41.31 -13.34
C THR A 48 -2.74 40.10 -12.86
N GLN A 49 -3.69 40.34 -11.96
CA GLN A 49 -4.48 39.29 -11.33
C GLN A 49 -5.16 38.47 -12.43
N GLU A 50 -4.95 37.15 -12.40
CA GLU A 50 -5.59 36.25 -13.35
C GLU A 50 -7.09 36.51 -13.40
N PRO A 51 -7.69 36.72 -14.57
CA PRO A 51 -9.10 37.07 -14.65
C PRO A 51 -10.01 35.93 -14.20
N VAL A 52 -9.55 34.69 -14.37
CA VAL A 52 -10.29 33.46 -14.03
C VAL A 52 -9.32 32.44 -13.45
N ALA A 53 -9.74 31.76 -12.38
CA ALA A 53 -9.06 30.56 -11.88
C ALA A 53 -9.83 29.29 -12.27
N ALA A 54 -9.09 28.28 -12.72
CA ALA A 54 -9.55 26.90 -12.78
C ALA A 54 -9.24 26.21 -11.44
N GLU A 55 -10.24 26.11 -10.55
CA GLU A 55 -10.02 25.67 -9.16
C GLU A 55 -9.97 24.15 -9.03
N LYS A 56 -10.84 23.43 -9.76
CA LYS A 56 -10.98 21.97 -9.65
C LYS A 56 -11.35 21.34 -10.98
N LEU A 57 -10.84 20.13 -11.20
CA LEU A 57 -11.20 19.26 -12.32
C LEU A 57 -11.37 17.84 -11.79
N VAL A 58 -12.62 17.43 -11.58
CA VAL A 58 -12.94 16.20 -10.84
C VAL A 58 -13.95 15.34 -11.59
N SER A 59 -13.84 14.03 -11.42
CA SER A 59 -14.86 13.08 -11.83
C SER A 59 -15.59 12.54 -10.59
N PRO A 60 -16.90 12.29 -10.67
CA PRO A 60 -17.63 11.62 -9.58
C PRO A 60 -17.32 10.11 -9.49
N VAL A 61 -16.62 9.53 -10.46
CA VAL A 61 -16.34 8.09 -10.50
C VAL A 61 -15.18 7.75 -9.56
N VAL A 62 -15.39 6.73 -8.73
CA VAL A 62 -14.45 6.30 -7.70
C VAL A 62 -13.07 5.98 -8.31
N GLY A 63 -12.02 6.53 -7.69
CA GLY A 63 -10.64 6.35 -8.12
C GLY A 63 -10.30 6.91 -9.52
N GLY A 64 -11.25 7.58 -10.21
CA GLY A 64 -11.08 7.93 -11.63
C GLY A 64 -10.91 6.70 -12.52
N LEU A 65 -11.54 5.58 -12.16
CA LEU A 65 -11.42 4.31 -12.88
C LEU A 65 -12.71 3.98 -13.63
N PHE A 66 -12.61 3.86 -14.94
CA PHE A 66 -13.73 3.71 -15.87
C PHE A 66 -13.68 2.34 -16.54
N PRO A 67 -14.62 1.43 -16.26
CA PRO A 67 -14.67 0.12 -16.91
C PRO A 67 -14.90 0.21 -18.43
N GLU A 68 -14.15 -0.56 -19.20
CA GLU A 68 -14.23 -0.55 -20.67
C GLU A 68 -15.63 -0.90 -21.19
N GLU A 69 -16.35 -1.77 -20.49
CA GLU A 69 -17.71 -2.18 -20.83
C GLU A 69 -18.74 -1.04 -20.81
N ASP A 70 -18.48 0.00 -20.01
CA ASP A 70 -19.36 1.16 -19.87
C ASP A 70 -18.90 2.35 -20.70
N TYR A 71 -17.58 2.50 -20.91
CA TYR A 71 -16.98 3.72 -21.44
C TYR A 71 -16.27 3.56 -22.79
N LEU A 72 -16.23 2.35 -23.37
CA LEU A 72 -15.78 2.11 -24.73
C LEU A 72 -16.83 1.43 -25.62
N GLY A 73 -16.69 1.64 -26.94
CA GLY A 73 -17.58 1.05 -27.95
C GLY A 73 -18.77 1.94 -28.35
N PRO A 74 -19.64 1.46 -29.25
CA PRO A 74 -20.64 2.30 -29.91
C PRO A 74 -21.72 2.89 -28.98
N LYS A 75 -21.97 2.23 -27.84
CA LYS A 75 -22.98 2.63 -26.85
C LYS A 75 -22.36 3.09 -25.52
N ALA A 76 -21.08 3.43 -25.53
CA ALA A 76 -20.41 3.86 -24.31
C ALA A 76 -21.09 5.09 -23.68
N LYS A 77 -20.77 5.38 -22.44
CA LYS A 77 -21.05 6.64 -21.77
C LYS A 77 -19.91 7.62 -22.03
N ASP A 78 -20.20 8.90 -21.89
CA ASP A 78 -19.12 9.89 -21.83
C ASP A 78 -18.43 9.78 -20.47
N ILE A 79 -17.13 10.02 -20.43
CA ILE A 79 -16.36 10.16 -19.20
C ILE A 79 -16.73 11.51 -18.56
N PRO A 80 -17.38 11.52 -17.38
CA PRO A 80 -17.86 12.74 -16.77
C PRO A 80 -16.73 13.42 -15.99
N PHE A 81 -16.39 14.64 -16.39
CA PHE A 81 -15.61 15.58 -15.59
C PHE A 81 -16.38 16.87 -15.38
N THR A 82 -16.15 17.50 -14.23
CA THR A 82 -16.65 18.84 -13.91
C THR A 82 -15.47 19.76 -13.63
N LEU A 83 -15.42 20.87 -14.36
CA LEU A 83 -14.47 21.95 -14.16
C LEU A 83 -15.10 23.05 -13.30
N THR A 84 -14.49 23.40 -12.17
CA THR A 84 -14.91 24.55 -11.36
C THR A 84 -14.10 25.77 -11.75
N LEU A 85 -14.78 26.80 -12.25
CA LEU A 85 -14.21 28.09 -12.58
C LEU A 85 -14.60 29.14 -11.54
N HIS A 86 -13.71 30.10 -11.31
CA HIS A 86 -13.97 31.24 -10.42
C HIS A 86 -13.49 32.53 -11.08
N SER A 87 -14.40 33.48 -11.26
CA SER A 87 -14.10 34.82 -11.75
C SER A 87 -13.40 35.63 -10.66
N LYS A 88 -12.24 36.19 -10.99
CA LYS A 88 -11.43 37.06 -10.11
C LYS A 88 -11.54 38.54 -10.49
N VAL A 89 -12.34 38.87 -11.51
CA VAL A 89 -12.52 40.22 -12.04
C VAL A 89 -13.84 40.85 -11.62
N SER A 90 -13.87 42.18 -11.66
CA SER A 90 -15.04 43.01 -11.33
C SER A 90 -16.07 43.14 -12.46
N GLY A 91 -15.75 42.67 -13.67
CA GLY A 91 -16.64 42.67 -14.84
C GLY A 91 -16.92 41.26 -15.37
N PRO A 92 -17.98 41.06 -16.16
CA PRO A 92 -18.23 39.78 -16.82
C PRO A 92 -17.06 39.38 -17.73
N SER A 93 -16.74 38.09 -17.78
CA SER A 93 -15.64 37.57 -18.58
C SER A 93 -16.08 36.36 -19.40
N ASP A 94 -15.84 36.41 -20.71
CA ASP A 94 -16.01 35.25 -21.59
C ASP A 94 -14.74 34.38 -21.48
N CYS A 95 -14.95 33.11 -21.16
CA CYS A 95 -13.91 32.13 -20.91
C CYS A 95 -13.95 31.07 -21.99
N VAL A 96 -12.81 30.81 -22.61
CA VAL A 96 -12.65 29.73 -23.60
C VAL A 96 -11.96 28.57 -22.92
N ILE A 97 -12.61 27.41 -22.93
CA ILE A 97 -12.11 26.16 -22.36
C ILE A 97 -11.69 25.26 -23.51
N THR A 98 -10.43 24.85 -23.49
CA THR A 98 -9.89 23.82 -24.39
C THR A 98 -9.33 22.68 -23.55
N GLY A 99 -9.43 21.46 -24.07
CA GLY A 99 -8.96 20.27 -23.37
C GLY A 99 -8.22 19.35 -24.31
N GLU A 100 -7.26 18.62 -23.76
CA GLU A 100 -6.57 17.53 -24.45
C GLU A 100 -6.48 16.30 -23.54
N LEU A 101 -6.55 15.13 -24.17
CA LEU A 101 -6.24 13.86 -23.54
C LEU A 101 -4.82 13.47 -23.88
N VAL A 102 -4.03 13.17 -22.86
CA VAL A 102 -2.62 12.81 -22.97
C VAL A 102 -2.39 11.46 -22.35
N ASP A 103 -1.54 10.63 -22.96
CA ASP A 103 -1.00 9.41 -22.37
C ASP A 103 0.55 9.45 -22.40
N ASP A 104 1.19 8.34 -22.03
CA ASP A 104 2.66 8.23 -22.02
C ASP A 104 3.32 8.44 -23.41
N HIS A 105 2.54 8.42 -24.49
CA HIS A 105 2.98 8.65 -25.87
C HIS A 105 2.66 10.06 -26.38
N GLY A 106 2.03 10.91 -25.55
CA GLY A 106 1.70 12.29 -25.88
C GLY A 106 0.21 12.52 -26.07
N THR A 107 -0.15 13.57 -26.82
CA THR A 107 -1.55 13.95 -27.03
C THR A 107 -2.27 12.92 -27.91
N VAL A 108 -3.34 12.35 -27.38
CA VAL A 108 -4.16 11.32 -28.02
C VAL A 108 -5.39 11.92 -28.69
N ALA A 109 -5.98 12.94 -28.08
CA ALA A 109 -7.18 13.60 -28.60
C ALA A 109 -7.24 15.06 -28.14
N GLN A 110 -7.76 15.91 -29.02
CA GLN A 110 -8.22 17.25 -28.66
C GLN A 110 -9.71 17.17 -28.35
N LEU A 111 -10.14 17.84 -27.28
CA LEU A 111 -11.52 17.86 -26.84
C LEU A 111 -12.27 19.07 -27.40
N GLU A 112 -13.59 19.00 -27.33
CA GLU A 112 -14.44 20.07 -27.82
C GLU A 112 -14.18 21.38 -27.06
N ARG A 113 -13.92 22.45 -27.82
CA ARG A 113 -13.81 23.80 -27.28
C ARG A 113 -15.15 24.25 -26.74
N LYS A 114 -15.19 24.74 -25.50
CA LYS A 114 -16.40 25.35 -24.91
C LYS A 114 -16.15 26.81 -24.59
N THR A 115 -17.18 27.63 -24.73
CA THR A 115 -17.16 29.01 -24.28
C THR A 115 -18.23 29.18 -23.22
N VAL A 116 -17.86 29.76 -22.07
CA VAL A 116 -18.78 30.07 -20.98
C VAL A 116 -18.60 31.52 -20.56
N ARG A 117 -19.65 32.15 -20.07
CA ARG A 117 -19.61 33.49 -19.52
C ARG A 117 -19.64 33.41 -18.00
N LEU A 118 -18.69 34.07 -17.34
CA LEU A 118 -18.65 34.19 -15.89
C LEU A 118 -19.04 35.60 -15.46
N GLU A 119 -20.00 35.68 -14.55
CA GLU A 119 -20.33 36.94 -13.88
C GLU A 119 -19.27 37.30 -12.83
N PRO A 120 -19.14 38.59 -12.45
CA PRO A 120 -18.14 39.05 -11.47
C PRO A 120 -18.21 38.26 -10.16
N GLY A 121 -17.07 37.73 -9.71
CA GLY A 121 -16.97 36.93 -8.48
C GLY A 121 -17.72 35.59 -8.49
N ALA A 122 -18.32 35.19 -9.62
CA ALA A 122 -19.07 33.95 -9.69
C ALA A 122 -18.17 32.72 -9.66
N LYS A 123 -18.68 31.65 -9.04
CA LYS A 123 -18.17 30.30 -9.18
C LYS A 123 -19.12 29.49 -10.05
N LEU A 124 -18.60 28.84 -11.08
CA LEU A 124 -19.39 28.06 -12.03
C LEU A 124 -18.81 26.66 -12.16
N GLU A 125 -19.68 25.66 -12.09
CA GLU A 125 -19.37 24.28 -12.42
C GLU A 125 -19.74 24.01 -13.88
N VAL A 126 -18.75 23.63 -14.67
CA VAL A 126 -18.90 23.40 -16.11
C VAL A 126 -18.72 21.90 -16.39
N PRO A 127 -19.79 21.19 -16.79
CA PRO A 127 -19.66 19.81 -17.26
C PRO A 127 -18.77 19.74 -18.51
N TYR A 128 -17.75 18.89 -18.45
CA TYR A 128 -16.77 18.68 -19.51
C TYR A 128 -16.64 17.19 -19.88
N PRO A 129 -17.74 16.57 -20.38
CA PRO A 129 -17.74 15.17 -20.79
C PRO A 129 -16.99 14.95 -22.10
N PHE A 130 -16.40 13.76 -22.27
CA PHE A 130 -15.73 13.35 -23.50
C PHE A 130 -15.70 11.83 -23.66
N ARG A 131 -15.26 11.33 -24.82
CA ARG A 131 -15.04 9.90 -25.07
C ARG A 131 -13.58 9.54 -24.96
N ALA A 132 -13.28 8.47 -24.23
CA ALA A 132 -11.96 7.86 -24.32
C ALA A 132 -11.85 7.06 -25.61
N PRO A 133 -10.66 7.08 -26.26
CA PRO A 133 -10.46 6.34 -27.50
C PRO A 133 -10.17 4.85 -27.26
N ARG A 134 -9.66 4.47 -26.09
CA ARG A 134 -9.19 3.12 -25.76
C ARG A 134 -8.98 2.94 -24.25
N CYS A 135 -8.70 1.71 -23.84
CA CYS A 135 -8.16 1.42 -22.51
C CYS A 135 -6.76 2.00 -22.34
N GLY A 136 -6.48 2.50 -21.14
CA GLY A 136 -5.20 3.12 -20.81
C GLY A 136 -5.31 4.08 -19.64
N TRP A 137 -4.15 4.57 -19.21
CA TRP A 137 -4.02 5.68 -18.26
C TRP A 137 -3.91 6.97 -19.06
N PHE A 138 -4.65 7.98 -18.62
CA PHE A 138 -4.72 9.26 -19.28
C PHE A 138 -4.60 10.40 -18.28
N GLU A 139 -4.10 11.52 -18.77
CA GLU A 139 -4.18 12.82 -18.15
C GLU A 139 -5.13 13.69 -19.00
N LEU A 140 -6.19 14.19 -18.38
CA LEU A 140 -7.02 15.24 -18.95
C LEU A 140 -6.37 16.57 -18.59
N ARG A 141 -5.86 17.30 -19.59
CA ARG A 141 -5.34 18.66 -19.42
C ARG A 141 -6.34 19.65 -19.97
N VAL A 142 -6.66 20.68 -19.19
CA VAL A 142 -7.61 21.72 -19.56
C VAL A 142 -6.92 23.07 -19.45
N ALA A 143 -7.05 23.88 -20.49
CA ALA A 143 -6.64 25.27 -20.52
C ALA A 143 -7.90 26.17 -20.56
N VAL A 144 -7.87 27.24 -19.79
CA VAL A 144 -8.96 28.22 -19.67
C VAL A 144 -8.39 29.59 -20.01
N GLU A 145 -8.78 30.11 -21.17
CA GLU A 145 -8.37 31.41 -21.65
C GLU A 145 -9.43 32.47 -21.32
N ALA A 146 -9.02 33.53 -20.64
CA ALA A 146 -9.85 34.69 -20.34
C ALA A 146 -8.98 35.94 -20.25
N GLY A 147 -9.43 37.08 -20.80
CA GLY A 147 -8.72 38.35 -20.68
C GLY A 147 -7.27 38.35 -21.15
N GLY A 148 -6.92 37.51 -22.14
CA GLY A 148 -5.54 37.37 -22.65
C GLY A 148 -4.60 36.53 -21.78
N GLN A 149 -5.12 35.87 -20.75
CA GLN A 149 -4.37 34.95 -19.88
C GLN A 149 -4.93 33.53 -19.97
N THR A 150 -4.08 32.55 -19.68
CA THR A 150 -4.43 31.13 -19.72
C THR A 150 -4.14 30.48 -18.38
N ALA A 151 -5.17 29.93 -17.75
CA ALA A 151 -5.04 29.07 -16.58
C ALA A 151 -5.03 27.59 -17.01
N HIS A 152 -4.22 26.76 -16.37
CA HIS A 152 -4.12 25.33 -16.66
C HIS A 152 -4.51 24.50 -15.44
N ILE A 153 -5.25 23.41 -15.69
CA ILE A 153 -5.57 22.40 -14.68
C ILE A 153 -5.56 21.02 -15.33
N HIS A 154 -5.23 19.98 -14.56
CA HIS A 154 -5.23 18.63 -15.07
C HIS A 154 -5.76 17.64 -14.03
N SER A 155 -6.15 16.46 -14.51
CA SER A 155 -6.60 15.35 -13.69
C SER A 155 -6.25 14.02 -14.35
N SER A 156 -5.88 13.02 -13.56
CA SER A 156 -5.50 11.70 -14.07
C SER A 156 -6.63 10.69 -13.88
N PHE A 157 -6.79 9.80 -14.86
CA PHE A 157 -7.80 8.74 -14.82
C PHE A 157 -7.37 7.51 -15.62
N GLY A 158 -8.07 6.39 -15.43
CA GLY A 158 -7.84 5.16 -16.17
C GLY A 158 -9.10 4.62 -16.79
N VAL A 159 -9.06 4.25 -18.06
CA VAL A 159 -10.05 3.36 -18.68
C VAL A 159 -9.50 1.95 -18.61
N ILE A 160 -10.12 1.14 -17.76
CA ILE A 160 -9.59 -0.15 -17.36
C ILE A 160 -10.35 -1.29 -18.01
N ARG A 161 -9.64 -2.39 -18.25
CA ARG A 161 -10.26 -3.62 -18.74
C ARG A 161 -11.16 -4.22 -17.68
N ALA A 162 -12.15 -4.99 -18.12
CA ALA A 162 -13.00 -5.74 -17.21
C ALA A 162 -12.13 -6.66 -16.31
N ALA A 163 -12.37 -6.59 -15.01
CA ALA A 163 -11.72 -7.48 -14.06
C ALA A 163 -12.09 -8.94 -14.34
N ALA A 164 -11.17 -9.86 -14.05
CA ALA A 164 -11.50 -11.28 -14.12
C ALA A 164 -12.54 -11.64 -13.05
N LYS A 165 -13.50 -12.47 -13.45
CA LYS A 165 -14.48 -13.07 -12.53
C LYS A 165 -13.76 -14.09 -11.65
N GLY A 166 -13.70 -13.81 -10.35
CA GLY A 166 -13.04 -14.67 -9.37
C GLY A 166 -11.51 -14.73 -9.50
N PRO A 167 -10.85 -15.58 -8.69
CA PRO A 167 -9.41 -15.76 -8.74
C PRO A 167 -8.98 -16.46 -10.03
N ARG A 168 -7.90 -15.99 -10.68
CA ARG A 168 -7.29 -16.71 -11.80
C ARG A 168 -6.42 -17.86 -11.27
N PRO A 169 -6.50 -19.07 -11.82
CA PRO A 169 -5.73 -20.23 -11.33
C PRO A 169 -4.22 -20.03 -11.30
N ASP A 170 -3.70 -19.16 -12.16
CA ASP A 170 -2.27 -18.90 -12.39
C ASP A 170 -1.80 -17.52 -11.90
N SER A 171 -2.71 -16.68 -11.38
CA SER A 171 -2.38 -15.32 -10.96
C SER A 171 -3.40 -14.77 -9.97
N MET A 172 -3.05 -14.79 -8.68
CA MET A 172 -3.79 -14.06 -7.65
C MET A 172 -3.21 -12.65 -7.50
N PHE A 173 -3.84 -11.68 -8.15
CA PHE A 173 -3.50 -10.27 -7.94
C PHE A 173 -3.98 -9.85 -6.55
N GLY A 174 -3.04 -9.45 -5.70
CA GLY A 174 -3.33 -8.99 -4.35
C GLY A 174 -2.82 -7.57 -4.11
N LEU A 175 -3.54 -6.82 -3.27
CA LEU A 175 -3.18 -5.47 -2.89
C LEU A 175 -3.53 -5.22 -1.41
N GLY A 176 -2.71 -4.42 -0.73
CA GLY A 176 -3.10 -3.84 0.56
C GLY A 176 -4.11 -2.73 0.32
N ILE A 177 -5.37 -2.97 0.65
CA ILE A 177 -6.48 -2.02 0.49
C ILE A 177 -7.07 -1.73 1.88
N GLY A 178 -7.52 -0.48 2.07
CA GLY A 178 -8.21 0.00 3.28
C GLY A 178 -9.64 -0.53 3.39
N GLU A 179 -10.40 -0.11 4.41
CA GLU A 179 -11.73 -0.69 4.72
C GLU A 179 -12.91 0.20 4.30
N LYS A 180 -12.65 1.32 3.61
CA LYS A 180 -13.72 2.22 3.21
C LYS A 180 -14.50 1.63 2.03
N PRO A 181 -15.80 1.94 1.87
CA PRO A 181 -16.59 1.49 0.73
C PRO A 181 -15.94 1.82 -0.63
N GLU A 182 -15.31 2.99 -0.73
CA GLU A 182 -14.61 3.41 -1.94
C GLU A 182 -13.39 2.54 -2.23
N ASP A 183 -12.67 2.12 -1.19
CA ASP A 183 -11.50 1.25 -1.30
C ASP A 183 -11.92 -0.14 -1.85
N MET A 184 -13.07 -0.67 -1.40
CA MET A 184 -13.65 -1.92 -1.92
C MET A 184 -14.02 -1.81 -3.39
N GLN A 185 -14.70 -0.73 -3.77
CA GLN A 185 -15.10 -0.52 -5.16
C GLN A 185 -13.88 -0.42 -6.08
N VAL A 186 -12.82 0.28 -5.65
CA VAL A 186 -11.55 0.30 -6.38
C VAL A 186 -10.96 -1.11 -6.49
N ALA A 187 -10.97 -1.89 -5.40
CA ALA A 187 -10.49 -3.28 -5.39
C ALA A 187 -11.16 -4.15 -6.44
N GLU A 188 -12.50 -4.08 -6.53
CA GLU A 188 -13.30 -4.80 -7.51
C GLU A 188 -12.94 -4.38 -8.93
N LEU A 189 -12.91 -3.06 -9.17
CA LEU A 189 -12.63 -2.46 -10.48
C LEU A 189 -11.28 -2.90 -11.03
N ILE A 190 -10.21 -2.82 -10.23
CA ILE A 190 -8.86 -3.23 -10.67
C ILE A 190 -8.64 -4.74 -10.58
N GLY A 191 -9.62 -5.50 -10.09
CA GLY A 191 -9.60 -6.95 -10.06
C GLY A 191 -8.73 -7.56 -8.96
N VAL A 192 -8.62 -6.91 -7.79
CA VAL A 192 -7.99 -7.51 -6.61
C VAL A 192 -8.75 -8.79 -6.22
N LYS A 193 -8.01 -9.82 -5.81
CA LYS A 193 -8.54 -11.10 -5.35
C LYS A 193 -8.02 -11.51 -3.98
N TRP A 194 -6.97 -10.85 -3.52
CA TRP A 194 -6.45 -11.06 -2.17
C TRP A 194 -5.98 -9.77 -1.53
N ARG A 195 -6.13 -9.68 -0.21
CA ARG A 195 -5.43 -8.69 0.61
C ARG A 195 -4.58 -9.37 1.68
N ARG A 196 -3.46 -8.74 2.00
CA ARG A 196 -2.56 -9.20 3.05
C ARG A 196 -2.93 -8.55 4.38
N GLY A 197 -3.17 -9.41 5.37
CA GLY A 197 -3.49 -9.01 6.73
C GLY A 197 -4.96 -8.69 6.95
N ILE A 198 -5.33 -8.75 8.23
CA ILE A 198 -6.69 -8.55 8.70
C ILE A 198 -6.60 -7.50 9.83
N PRO A 199 -7.42 -6.44 9.79
CA PRO A 199 -7.49 -5.45 10.86
C PRO A 199 -7.87 -6.13 12.18
N HIS A 200 -7.42 -5.56 13.29
CA HIS A 200 -7.69 -6.07 14.64
C HIS A 200 -7.15 -7.48 14.93
N THR A 201 -6.19 -7.96 14.12
CA THR A 201 -5.50 -9.25 14.38
C THR A 201 -4.03 -9.08 14.74
N ASN A 202 -3.61 -7.92 15.26
CA ASN A 202 -2.24 -7.81 15.76
C ASN A 202 -2.08 -8.67 17.03
N PRO A 203 -0.87 -9.17 17.33
CA PRO A 203 -0.64 -9.97 18.53
C PRO A 203 -1.18 -9.35 19.83
N ALA A 204 -1.04 -8.02 19.98
CA ALA A 204 -1.53 -7.30 21.15
C ALA A 204 -3.06 -7.14 21.20
N ASP A 205 -3.76 -7.30 20.07
CA ASP A 205 -5.22 -7.35 20.03
C ASP A 205 -5.70 -8.73 20.51
N VAL A 206 -5.02 -9.80 20.07
CA VAL A 206 -5.34 -11.20 20.35
C VAL A 206 -5.03 -11.59 21.79
N MET A 207 -3.87 -11.16 22.32
CA MET A 207 -3.37 -11.55 23.63
C MET A 207 -2.86 -10.34 24.38
N GLN A 208 -3.63 -9.94 25.39
CA GLN A 208 -3.36 -8.81 26.26
C GLN A 208 -2.88 -9.31 27.62
N LYS A 209 -2.09 -8.49 28.30
CA LYS A 209 -1.73 -8.71 29.69
C LYS A 209 -2.09 -7.51 30.56
N SER A 210 -2.27 -7.73 31.86
CA SER A 210 -2.37 -6.63 32.82
C SER A 210 -1.01 -5.95 33.03
N GLY A 211 -1.01 -4.74 33.61
CA GLY A 211 0.21 -4.01 33.93
C GLY A 211 0.95 -3.39 32.72
N ASP A 212 2.27 -3.23 32.85
CA ASP A 212 3.09 -2.54 31.84
C ASP A 212 3.20 -3.37 30.54
N PRO A 213 2.74 -2.87 29.37
CA PRO A 213 2.71 -3.64 28.13
C PRO A 213 4.08 -4.13 27.62
N PHE A 214 5.20 -3.63 28.16
CA PHE A 214 6.56 -3.97 27.73
C PHE A 214 7.31 -4.89 28.71
N VAL A 215 6.73 -5.22 29.86
CA VAL A 215 7.39 -6.02 30.91
C VAL A 215 6.44 -7.09 31.44
N ARG A 216 6.78 -8.37 31.29
CA ARG A 216 6.03 -9.49 31.90
C ARG A 216 6.41 -9.63 33.38
N LYS A 217 5.43 -9.64 34.25
CA LYS A 217 5.56 -9.91 35.68
C LYS A 217 4.80 -11.16 36.10
N PRO A 218 5.20 -11.86 37.17
CA PRO A 218 4.49 -13.06 37.64
C PRO A 218 3.02 -12.82 37.99
N GLU A 219 2.68 -11.64 38.49
CA GLU A 219 1.31 -11.23 38.85
C GLU A 219 0.44 -10.80 37.67
N ASP A 220 1.01 -10.72 36.46
CA ASP A 220 0.25 -10.30 35.29
C ASP A 220 -0.78 -11.37 34.89
N THR A 221 -2.01 -10.94 34.65
CA THR A 221 -3.06 -11.80 34.09
C THR A 221 -3.06 -11.68 32.57
N ILE A 222 -3.30 -12.81 31.89
CA ILE A 222 -3.42 -12.85 30.43
C ILE A 222 -4.90 -12.91 30.05
N ARG A 223 -5.31 -12.04 29.12
CA ARG A 223 -6.63 -12.04 28.50
C ARG A 223 -6.47 -12.29 27.01
N TYR A 224 -7.15 -13.32 26.51
CA TYR A 224 -7.35 -13.48 25.07
C TYR A 224 -8.55 -12.66 24.60
N TRP A 225 -8.56 -12.30 23.33
CA TRP A 225 -9.74 -11.73 22.69
C TRP A 225 -10.98 -12.62 22.87
N ASN A 226 -12.16 -12.00 22.93
CA ASN A 226 -13.44 -12.68 23.16
C ASN A 226 -14.30 -12.75 21.89
N ASP A 227 -15.46 -13.39 21.98
CA ASP A 227 -16.38 -13.59 20.85
C ASP A 227 -16.82 -12.28 20.18
N LYS A 228 -16.90 -11.18 20.92
CA LYS A 228 -17.22 -9.86 20.35
C LYS A 228 -16.08 -9.35 19.48
N GLU A 229 -14.84 -9.44 19.97
CA GLU A 229 -13.65 -9.03 19.23
C GLU A 229 -13.43 -9.92 17.99
N ILE A 230 -13.66 -11.23 18.12
CA ILE A 230 -13.64 -12.19 17.02
C ILE A 230 -14.74 -11.87 15.98
N GLY A 231 -15.95 -11.55 16.44
CA GLY A 231 -17.08 -11.18 15.57
C GLY A 231 -16.77 -10.00 14.66
N VAL A 232 -16.16 -8.93 15.21
CA VAL A 232 -15.74 -7.77 14.41
C VAL A 232 -14.77 -8.16 13.30
N VAL A 233 -13.81 -9.04 13.59
CA VAL A 233 -12.84 -9.52 12.59
C VAL A 233 -13.52 -10.35 11.51
N ARG A 234 -14.49 -11.20 11.88
CA ARG A 234 -15.27 -12.00 10.92
C ARG A 234 -16.13 -11.11 10.02
N ASP A 235 -16.78 -10.09 10.57
CA ASP A 235 -17.57 -9.12 9.80
C ASP A 235 -16.70 -8.42 8.75
N ILE A 236 -15.47 -8.02 9.12
CA ILE A 236 -14.51 -7.46 8.16
C ILE A 236 -14.18 -8.47 7.07
N ILE A 237 -13.86 -9.72 7.43
CA ILE A 237 -13.57 -10.77 6.43
C ILE A 237 -14.75 -10.99 5.48
N HIS A 238 -15.98 -11.00 5.98
CA HIS A 238 -17.19 -11.13 5.17
C HIS A 238 -17.37 -9.95 4.23
N GLN A 239 -17.17 -8.72 4.71
CA GLN A 239 -17.20 -7.52 3.86
C GLN A 239 -16.24 -7.67 2.67
N TRP A 240 -15.01 -8.12 2.89
CA TRP A 240 -14.05 -8.36 1.80
C TRP A 240 -14.50 -9.47 0.85
N LYS A 241 -15.04 -10.57 1.40
CA LYS A 241 -15.52 -11.71 0.60
C LYS A 241 -16.72 -11.34 -0.28
N ASP A 242 -17.61 -10.47 0.20
CA ASP A 242 -18.75 -9.96 -0.57
C ASP A 242 -18.28 -9.19 -1.82
N HIS A 243 -17.10 -8.57 -1.75
CA HIS A 243 -16.41 -7.93 -2.87
C HIS A 243 -15.47 -8.87 -3.66
N GLY A 244 -15.56 -10.18 -3.43
CA GLY A 244 -14.74 -11.19 -4.10
C GLY A 244 -13.25 -11.12 -3.75
N VAL A 245 -12.90 -10.49 -2.62
CA VAL A 245 -11.53 -10.36 -2.11
C VAL A 245 -11.35 -11.32 -0.94
N LEU A 246 -10.44 -12.27 -1.09
CA LEU A 246 -10.06 -13.16 -0.01
C LEU A 246 -9.12 -12.42 0.97
N CYS A 247 -8.88 -13.00 2.15
CA CYS A 247 -7.88 -12.52 3.10
C CYS A 247 -6.72 -13.53 3.22
N LEU A 248 -5.48 -13.02 3.23
CA LEU A 248 -4.30 -13.74 3.72
C LEU A 248 -4.11 -13.34 5.19
N GLY A 249 -4.26 -14.31 6.09
CA GLY A 249 -3.98 -14.11 7.50
C GLY A 249 -2.50 -13.77 7.71
N TYR A 250 -2.23 -12.91 8.68
CA TYR A 250 -0.90 -12.33 8.87
C TYR A 250 -0.59 -12.14 10.34
N VAL A 251 0.47 -12.79 10.80
CA VAL A 251 1.04 -12.56 12.13
C VAL A 251 2.21 -11.60 11.96
N ASN A 252 2.03 -10.34 12.35
CA ASN A 252 3.02 -9.29 12.11
C ASN A 252 4.35 -9.59 12.82
N TYR A 253 4.36 -9.51 14.15
CA TYR A 253 5.56 -9.71 14.97
C TYR A 253 5.20 -10.36 16.32
N ASN A 254 6.00 -10.11 17.35
CA ASN A 254 5.84 -10.65 18.69
C ASN A 254 4.96 -9.76 19.59
N LEU A 255 4.62 -10.29 20.76
CA LEU A 255 4.03 -9.55 21.87
C LEU A 255 5.08 -8.63 22.53
N PRO A 256 4.77 -7.36 22.84
CA PRO A 256 5.76 -6.41 23.36
C PRO A 256 6.42 -6.78 24.68
N TRP A 257 5.75 -7.59 25.49
CA TRP A 257 6.23 -8.10 26.76
C TRP A 257 6.89 -9.48 26.67
N ASN A 258 6.85 -10.15 25.51
CA ASN A 258 7.44 -11.48 25.29
C ASN A 258 8.73 -11.42 24.44
N CYS A 259 9.53 -10.37 24.58
CA CYS A 259 10.69 -10.13 23.71
C CYS A 259 12.00 -10.49 24.40
N LEU A 260 12.80 -11.37 23.79
CA LEU A 260 14.14 -11.68 24.31
C LEU A 260 15.00 -10.41 24.31
N GLY A 261 15.49 -10.01 25.49
CA GLY A 261 16.24 -8.76 25.69
C GLY A 261 15.39 -7.52 26.01
N GLY A 262 14.06 -7.66 26.06
CA GLY A 262 13.11 -6.66 26.58
C GLY A 262 13.07 -5.29 25.89
N GLY A 263 12.13 -4.45 26.34
CA GLY A 263 12.12 -3.00 26.06
C GLY A 263 11.26 -2.52 24.88
N LYS A 264 11.04 -1.21 24.82
CA LYS A 264 10.24 -0.55 23.79
C LYS A 264 10.81 -0.83 22.39
N GLY A 265 9.95 -1.32 21.50
CA GLY A 265 10.32 -1.68 20.13
C GLY A 265 11.09 -2.99 20.00
N GLY A 266 11.23 -3.81 21.06
CA GLY A 266 11.80 -5.15 20.95
C GLY A 266 10.93 -6.12 20.14
N TRP A 267 9.62 -5.87 20.09
CA TRP A 267 8.61 -6.77 19.54
C TRP A 267 8.71 -7.09 18.07
N HIS A 268 9.19 -6.15 17.25
CA HIS A 268 9.49 -6.42 15.84
C HIS A 268 10.92 -6.91 15.65
N ARG A 269 11.86 -6.55 16.53
CA ARG A 269 13.31 -6.77 16.32
C ARG A 269 13.83 -8.07 16.89
N ASN A 270 13.22 -8.56 17.96
CA ASN A 270 13.75 -9.64 18.77
C ASN A 270 12.84 -10.85 18.67
N ARG A 271 13.44 -12.04 18.76
CA ARG A 271 12.69 -13.29 18.87
C ARG A 271 11.83 -13.30 20.16
N PRO A 272 10.82 -14.18 20.23
CA PRO A 272 10.16 -14.49 21.49
C PRO A 272 11.13 -14.92 22.59
N ASP A 273 10.93 -14.38 23.79
CA ASP A 273 11.56 -14.84 25.03
C ASP A 273 11.01 -16.22 25.40
N ASP A 274 9.68 -16.34 25.38
CA ASP A 274 8.95 -17.59 25.54
C ASP A 274 8.28 -17.99 24.21
N MET A 275 8.81 -19.04 23.58
CA MET A 275 8.31 -19.56 22.31
C MET A 275 6.92 -20.21 22.44
N GLN A 276 6.59 -20.75 23.62
CA GLN A 276 5.29 -21.36 23.85
C GLN A 276 4.20 -20.27 23.90
N VAL A 277 4.49 -19.14 24.56
CA VAL A 277 3.58 -17.97 24.56
C VAL A 277 3.29 -17.46 23.16
N GLN A 278 4.32 -17.33 22.30
CA GLN A 278 4.10 -16.92 20.91
C GLN A 278 3.25 -17.95 20.15
N THR A 279 3.50 -19.24 20.39
CA THR A 279 2.74 -20.35 19.77
C THR A 279 1.27 -20.32 20.18
N ASP A 280 0.98 -20.11 21.46
CA ASP A 280 -0.40 -20.03 21.96
C ASP A 280 -1.12 -18.79 21.44
N MET A 281 -0.45 -17.64 21.37
CA MET A 281 -1.01 -16.44 20.75
C MET A 281 -1.42 -16.69 19.30
N VAL A 282 -0.54 -17.31 18.49
CA VAL A 282 -0.86 -17.62 17.09
C VAL A 282 -2.00 -18.64 16.98
N TYR A 283 -2.04 -19.65 17.85
CA TYR A 283 -3.16 -20.60 17.89
C TYR A 283 -4.49 -19.90 18.20
N HIS A 284 -4.52 -19.02 19.19
CA HIS A 284 -5.72 -18.27 19.57
C HIS A 284 -6.15 -17.25 18.52
N LEU A 285 -5.22 -16.77 17.68
CA LEU A 285 -5.51 -15.99 16.49
C LEU A 285 -6.16 -16.83 15.38
N ILE A 286 -5.54 -17.95 15.02
CA ILE A 286 -5.94 -18.74 13.83
C ILE A 286 -7.21 -19.55 14.07
N LYS A 287 -7.31 -20.24 15.21
CA LYS A 287 -8.41 -21.17 15.51
C LYS A 287 -9.81 -20.60 15.25
N PRO A 288 -10.19 -19.40 15.75
CA PRO A 288 -11.55 -18.88 15.54
C PRO A 288 -11.83 -18.39 14.11
N LEU A 289 -10.81 -18.35 13.24
CA LEU A 289 -10.88 -17.83 11.87
C LEU A 289 -10.55 -18.91 10.82
N HIS A 290 -10.25 -20.14 11.22
CA HIS A 290 -9.73 -21.19 10.33
C HIS A 290 -10.70 -21.57 9.18
N ASP A 291 -12.00 -21.42 9.43
CA ASP A 291 -13.07 -21.66 8.46
C ASP A 291 -13.20 -20.50 7.45
N GLU A 292 -12.73 -19.32 7.81
CA GLU A 292 -12.82 -18.11 6.99
C GLU A 292 -11.53 -17.81 6.23
N VAL A 293 -10.37 -18.09 6.84
CA VAL A 293 -9.04 -17.70 6.39
C VAL A 293 -8.16 -18.93 6.26
N LYS A 294 -7.99 -19.37 5.01
CA LYS A 294 -7.25 -20.60 4.70
C LYS A 294 -5.73 -20.44 4.81
N TYR A 295 -5.19 -19.27 4.46
CA TYR A 295 -3.74 -19.07 4.33
C TYR A 295 -3.22 -18.08 5.35
N TRP A 296 -2.05 -18.39 5.93
CA TRP A 296 -1.44 -17.59 6.99
C TRP A 296 0.06 -17.40 6.77
N GLU A 297 0.52 -16.15 6.81
CA GLU A 297 1.93 -15.79 6.91
C GLU A 297 2.34 -15.63 8.38
N ILE A 298 3.32 -16.42 8.81
CA ILE A 298 3.86 -16.36 10.17
C ILE A 298 5.11 -15.48 10.18
N TRP A 299 4.99 -14.29 10.76
CA TRP A 299 6.04 -13.27 10.90
C TRP A 299 6.33 -12.44 9.64
N ASN A 300 6.49 -11.14 9.81
CA ASN A 300 6.93 -10.22 8.77
C ASN A 300 8.44 -10.21 8.63
N GLU A 301 8.92 -10.61 7.44
CA GLU A 301 10.32 -10.48 7.05
C GLU A 301 11.33 -10.93 8.12
N PRO A 302 11.37 -12.19 8.58
CA PRO A 302 12.25 -12.63 9.68
C PRO A 302 13.74 -12.66 9.27
N TRP A 303 14.38 -11.48 9.17
CA TRP A 303 15.78 -11.33 8.82
C TRP A 303 16.66 -11.81 9.98
N VAL A 304 17.09 -13.08 9.94
CA VAL A 304 17.93 -13.69 10.99
C VAL A 304 19.24 -12.92 11.17
N GLY A 305 19.48 -12.41 12.38
CA GLY A 305 20.59 -11.52 12.70
C GLY A 305 20.44 -10.10 12.14
N GLY A 306 19.31 -9.81 11.49
CA GLY A 306 18.93 -8.52 10.93
C GLY A 306 17.96 -7.76 11.83
N TRP A 307 17.22 -6.82 11.23
CA TRP A 307 16.45 -5.83 11.98
C TRP A 307 15.14 -6.36 12.59
N THR A 308 14.61 -7.50 12.12
CA THR A 308 13.34 -8.11 12.57
C THR A 308 13.50 -9.47 13.27
N TRP A 309 14.74 -9.96 13.41
CA TRP A 309 15.07 -11.20 14.10
C TRP A 309 16.52 -11.16 14.61
N ARG A 310 16.82 -10.15 15.41
CA ARG A 310 18.16 -9.78 15.86
C ARG A 310 18.73 -10.75 16.91
N THR A 311 17.92 -11.12 17.88
CA THR A 311 18.36 -11.90 19.06
C THR A 311 18.22 -13.41 18.88
N GLY A 312 17.75 -13.88 17.72
CA GLY A 312 17.54 -15.29 17.43
C GLY A 312 18.38 -15.81 16.28
N THR A 313 18.50 -17.13 16.24
CA THR A 313 19.13 -17.87 15.14
C THR A 313 18.08 -18.31 14.11
N ALA A 314 18.55 -18.84 12.98
CA ALA A 314 17.67 -19.47 12.01
C ALA A 314 17.02 -20.75 12.55
N GLN A 315 17.67 -21.45 13.50
CA GLN A 315 17.11 -22.63 14.13
C GLN A 315 15.94 -22.25 15.03
N ASP A 316 16.08 -21.17 15.80
CA ASP A 316 15.00 -20.65 16.65
C ASP A 316 13.73 -20.29 15.86
N TYR A 317 13.90 -19.69 14.68
CA TYR A 317 12.75 -19.39 13.81
C TYR A 317 12.08 -20.68 13.32
N ARG A 318 12.86 -21.70 12.92
CA ARG A 318 12.32 -23.00 12.50
C ARG A 318 11.58 -23.70 13.63
N ASP A 319 12.13 -23.65 14.84
CA ASP A 319 11.52 -24.29 16.01
C ASP A 319 10.21 -23.59 16.37
N MET A 320 10.18 -22.26 16.38
CA MET A 320 8.94 -21.48 16.55
C MET A 320 7.89 -21.84 15.49
N SER A 321 8.28 -21.85 14.21
CA SER A 321 7.36 -22.19 13.12
C SER A 321 6.85 -23.64 13.21
N ARG A 322 7.68 -24.58 13.66
CA ARG A 322 7.28 -25.98 13.89
C ARG A 322 6.28 -26.08 15.05
N MET A 323 6.56 -25.41 16.17
CA MET A 323 5.65 -25.40 17.32
C MET A 323 4.27 -24.82 16.95
N ILE A 324 4.24 -23.73 16.18
CA ILE A 324 2.98 -23.17 15.63
C ILE A 324 2.27 -24.18 14.74
N TRP A 325 2.98 -24.78 13.79
CA TRP A 325 2.40 -25.77 12.88
C TRP A 325 1.79 -26.97 13.62
N ASP A 326 2.54 -27.56 14.54
CA ASP A 326 2.12 -28.71 15.32
C ASP A 326 0.94 -28.37 16.24
N ARG A 327 0.82 -27.11 16.67
CA ARG A 327 -0.29 -26.66 17.52
C ARG A 327 -1.57 -26.40 16.73
N VAL A 328 -1.47 -25.85 15.52
CA VAL A 328 -2.61 -25.44 14.69
C VAL A 328 -3.16 -26.61 13.86
N LYS A 329 -2.28 -27.38 13.19
CA LYS A 329 -2.69 -28.39 12.21
C LYS A 329 -3.57 -29.53 12.74
N PRO A 330 -3.33 -30.12 13.93
CA PRO A 330 -4.14 -31.25 14.39
C PRO A 330 -5.63 -30.93 14.65
N GLY A 331 -5.99 -29.65 14.76
CA GLY A 331 -7.39 -29.20 14.91
C GLY A 331 -8.08 -28.84 13.60
N ASP A 332 -7.34 -28.45 12.56
CA ASP A 332 -7.86 -27.69 11.42
C ASP A 332 -7.36 -28.25 10.08
N ALA A 333 -7.93 -29.38 9.62
CA ALA A 333 -7.51 -30.09 8.40
C ALA A 333 -7.62 -29.29 7.08
N GLY A 334 -8.21 -28.09 7.11
CA GLY A 334 -8.35 -27.17 5.98
C GLY A 334 -7.42 -25.95 5.98
N CYS A 335 -6.65 -25.71 7.04
CA CYS A 335 -5.75 -24.55 7.16
C CYS A 335 -4.39 -24.82 6.50
N GLU A 336 -3.98 -23.97 5.56
CA GLU A 336 -2.67 -24.02 4.90
C GLU A 336 -1.77 -22.90 5.43
N ILE A 337 -0.90 -23.21 6.38
CA ILE A 337 0.17 -22.28 6.77
C ILE A 337 1.26 -22.36 5.69
N ASP A 338 1.60 -21.21 5.10
CA ASP A 338 2.41 -21.16 3.90
C ASP A 338 3.81 -21.77 4.13
N ARG A 339 4.05 -22.92 3.47
CA ARG A 339 5.28 -23.72 3.61
C ARG A 339 6.44 -23.16 2.77
N TRP A 340 6.16 -22.20 1.87
CA TRP A 340 7.13 -21.71 0.87
C TRP A 340 8.38 -21.04 1.45
N ARG A 341 8.33 -20.53 2.70
CA ARG A 341 9.53 -19.99 3.38
C ARG A 341 10.43 -21.05 4.04
N PHE A 342 9.95 -22.28 4.26
CA PHE A 342 10.74 -23.32 4.93
C PHE A 342 11.90 -23.84 4.06
N ASP A 343 11.70 -23.92 2.74
CA ASP A 343 12.69 -24.46 1.80
C ASP A 343 13.70 -23.41 1.34
N LEU A 344 13.30 -22.14 1.21
CA LEU A 344 14.20 -21.04 0.80
C LEU A 344 15.26 -20.69 1.87
N VAL A 345 14.87 -20.73 3.15
CA VAL A 345 15.83 -20.58 4.28
C VAL A 345 16.78 -21.77 4.35
N SER A 346 16.28 -22.98 4.08
CA SER A 346 17.10 -24.20 4.00
C SER A 346 18.09 -24.18 2.83
N ALA A 347 17.67 -23.68 1.66
CA ALA A 347 18.52 -23.56 0.47
C ALA A 347 19.64 -22.51 0.65
N ARG A 348 19.34 -21.33 1.21
CA ARG A 348 20.36 -20.31 1.53
C ARG A 348 21.34 -20.76 2.62
N CYS A 349 20.90 -21.50 3.64
CA CYS A 349 21.79 -22.08 4.65
C CYS A 349 22.68 -23.20 4.09
N ARG A 350 22.17 -24.06 3.20
CA ARG A 350 22.99 -25.09 2.52
C ARG A 350 24.03 -24.50 1.58
N LEU A 351 23.73 -23.35 0.94
CA LEU A 351 24.70 -22.64 0.10
C LEU A 351 25.82 -21.98 0.92
N ARG A 352 25.56 -21.54 2.16
CA ARG A 352 26.61 -21.01 3.05
C ARG A 352 27.45 -22.09 3.73
N SER A 353 26.90 -23.27 4.04
CA SER A 353 27.66 -24.37 4.64
C SER A 353 28.47 -25.21 3.65
N ARG A 354 28.16 -25.14 2.34
CA ARG A 354 28.92 -25.82 1.27
C ARG A 354 30.16 -25.07 0.76
N GLN A 355 30.59 -23.99 1.42
CA GLN A 355 31.92 -23.39 1.20
C GLN A 355 33.06 -24.15 1.93
N GLN A 356 32.88 -25.42 2.27
CA GLN A 356 33.97 -26.31 2.68
C GLN A 356 34.44 -27.18 1.49
N LYS A 357 35.59 -26.76 0.94
CA LYS A 357 36.57 -27.53 0.15
C LYS A 357 36.04 -28.64 -0.78
N CYS A 358 35.95 -28.32 -2.07
CA CYS A 358 35.99 -29.36 -3.11
C CYS A 358 37.39 -29.99 -3.14
N ARG A 359 37.49 -31.27 -2.75
CA ARG A 359 38.75 -32.05 -2.67
C ARG A 359 39.27 -32.55 -4.03
N LEU A 360 38.81 -32.02 -5.17
CA LEU A 360 39.17 -32.56 -6.49
C LEU A 360 39.89 -31.59 -7.44
N CYS A 361 40.16 -30.32 -7.08
CA CYS A 361 40.89 -29.44 -8.02
C CYS A 361 41.81 -28.34 -7.44
N GLY A 362 42.00 -28.24 -6.11
CA GLY A 362 43.13 -27.51 -5.53
C GLY A 362 43.32 -26.02 -5.89
N ARG A 363 42.34 -25.31 -6.47
CA ARG A 363 42.44 -23.87 -6.77
C ARG A 363 41.46 -23.05 -5.93
N ARG A 364 41.97 -21.99 -5.29
CA ARG A 364 41.15 -20.92 -4.68
C ARG A 364 40.50 -20.12 -5.82
N LEU A 365 39.18 -19.96 -5.76
CA LEU A 365 38.49 -18.91 -6.52
C LEU A 365 38.47 -17.65 -5.64
N GLU A 366 39.18 -16.61 -6.07
CA GLU A 366 39.01 -15.27 -5.50
C GLU A 366 37.71 -14.64 -5.99
N PRO A 367 36.99 -13.86 -5.15
CA PRO A 367 35.78 -13.20 -5.58
C PRO A 367 36.12 -11.90 -6.33
N SER A 368 35.90 -11.88 -7.65
CA SER A 368 35.82 -10.63 -8.41
C SER A 368 34.46 -9.99 -8.20
N LEU A 369 34.41 -8.93 -7.41
CA LEU A 369 33.31 -7.97 -7.37
C LEU A 369 33.24 -7.23 -8.72
N ARG A 370 32.19 -7.50 -9.51
CA ARG A 370 31.66 -6.54 -10.49
C ARG A 370 30.14 -6.57 -10.46
N GLN A 371 29.56 -5.45 -10.04
CA GLN A 371 28.20 -5.05 -10.37
C GLN A 371 28.12 -4.76 -11.88
N ALA A 372 27.14 -5.33 -12.56
CA ALA A 372 26.48 -4.73 -13.72
C ALA A 372 25.14 -5.45 -13.91
N GLY A 373 24.08 -4.65 -14.05
CA GLY A 373 22.73 -5.13 -14.25
C GLY A 373 22.54 -5.82 -15.60
N HIS A 374 21.60 -6.76 -15.61
CA HIS A 374 20.71 -7.17 -16.69
C HIS A 374 20.10 -8.50 -16.25
N GLU A 375 18.89 -8.49 -15.72
CA GLU A 375 18.11 -9.73 -15.63
C GLU A 375 17.52 -10.00 -17.02
N SER A 376 18.28 -10.76 -17.79
CA SER A 376 17.78 -11.53 -18.91
C SER A 376 16.92 -12.67 -18.36
N SER A 377 15.68 -12.73 -18.82
CA SER A 377 14.77 -13.86 -18.65
C SER A 377 15.38 -15.14 -19.24
N VAL A 378 15.64 -16.12 -18.38
CA VAL A 378 15.87 -17.50 -18.81
C VAL A 378 14.65 -18.32 -18.43
N VAL A 379 13.81 -18.58 -19.43
CA VAL A 379 12.72 -19.55 -19.38
C VAL A 379 13.34 -20.94 -19.46
N LEU A 380 13.38 -21.66 -18.33
CA LEU A 380 13.54 -23.10 -18.35
C LEU A 380 12.17 -23.74 -18.14
N GLY A 381 11.58 -24.16 -19.25
CA GLY A 381 10.41 -25.04 -19.26
C GLY A 381 10.78 -26.37 -18.61
N GLY A 382 10.26 -26.59 -17.40
CA GLY A 382 10.34 -27.86 -16.69
C GLY A 382 8.94 -28.31 -16.31
N ARG A 383 8.55 -29.49 -16.79
CA ARG A 383 7.29 -30.16 -16.47
C ARG A 383 7.12 -30.30 -14.94
N ILE A 384 5.92 -29.99 -14.46
CA ILE A 384 5.49 -30.30 -13.08
C ILE A 384 5.32 -31.82 -12.99
N THR A 385 6.24 -32.49 -12.31
CA THR A 385 6.11 -33.90 -11.89
C THR A 385 5.27 -33.96 -10.62
N THR A 386 4.29 -34.88 -10.58
CA THR A 386 3.38 -35.04 -9.45
C THR A 386 4.08 -35.71 -8.25
N PRO A 387 3.54 -35.58 -7.02
CA PRO A 387 4.15 -36.14 -5.81
C PRO A 387 4.38 -37.66 -5.84
N GLU A 388 3.63 -38.40 -6.68
CA GLU A 388 3.72 -39.85 -6.82
C GLU A 388 4.99 -40.30 -7.58
N GLU A 389 5.54 -39.46 -8.46
CA GLU A 389 6.79 -39.78 -9.20
C GLU A 389 8.06 -39.59 -8.35
N ILE A 390 7.97 -38.91 -7.21
CA ILE A 390 9.12 -38.67 -6.31
C ILE A 390 9.35 -39.85 -5.36
N LEU A 391 8.34 -40.71 -5.14
CA LEU A 391 8.44 -41.83 -4.19
C LEU A 391 8.85 -43.16 -4.84
N SER A 392 9.11 -43.18 -6.15
CA SER A 392 9.57 -44.38 -6.89
C SER A 392 10.99 -44.25 -7.47
N ARG A 393 11.76 -43.25 -7.03
CA ARG A 393 13.21 -43.11 -7.25
C ARG A 393 13.89 -42.93 -5.91
#